data_AF-A0A953Z0X3-F1
#
_entry.id   AF-A0A953Z0X3-F1
#
_cell.length_a   1.000
_cell.length_b   1.000
_cell.length_c   1.000
_cell.angle_alpha   90.00
_cell.angle_beta   90.00
_cell.angle_gamma   90.00
#
_symmetry.space_group_name_H-M   'P 1'
#
loop_
_entity.id
_entity.type
_entity.pdbx_description
1 polymer ?
#
loop_
_entity_poly.entity_id
_entity_poly.type
_entity_poly.pdbx_seq_one_letter_code
_entity_poly.pdbx_strand_id
1 'polypeptide(L)'
;MAAITMVQALNDCLHEEMTNDERVFVLGEDVGIYNGAFRVTAGLLEKFGTSRVWDTPLSESAIIGNAIGAALYGMRPVAEMQFADFVACGFNQLVNNAATIHYRWGPEVPMTVRLPWGGGVSGGPFHSKCMEAWFLNTPGLKMVCPSTPCDAKGLLRAAIRDRNPVLYLEHKNLYRDPSIKEEVSNDADFVVEIG
;
A
#
# COMPACT_ATOMS: atom_id res chain seq x y z
N MET A 1 17.91 -5.07 -18.02
CA MET A 1 16.44 -5.26 -18.01
C MET A 1 15.81 -4.08 -18.75
N ALA A 2 14.51 -4.07 -19.05
CA ALA A 2 13.89 -2.87 -19.63
C ALA A 2 13.59 -1.88 -18.50
N ALA A 3 13.74 -0.57 -18.76
CA ALA A 3 13.35 0.46 -17.80
C ALA A 3 11.82 0.50 -17.65
N ILE A 4 11.33 0.46 -16.41
CA ILE A 4 9.90 0.38 -16.08
C ILE A 4 9.41 1.61 -15.34
N THR A 5 8.08 1.81 -15.34
CA THR A 5 7.44 2.87 -14.55
C THR A 5 7.30 2.48 -13.08
N MET A 6 7.01 3.45 -12.23
CA MET A 6 6.68 3.21 -10.82
C MET A 6 5.45 2.31 -10.67
N VAL A 7 4.41 2.49 -11.50
CA VAL A 7 3.21 1.61 -11.49
C VAL A 7 3.58 0.16 -11.80
N GLN A 8 4.46 -0.07 -12.77
CA GLN A 8 4.93 -1.41 -13.11
C GLN A 8 5.74 -2.01 -11.95
N ALA A 9 6.65 -1.24 -11.35
CA ALA A 9 7.46 -1.71 -10.23
C ALA A 9 6.61 -2.09 -8.99
N LEU A 10 5.56 -1.31 -8.69
CA LEU A 10 4.60 -1.61 -7.63
C LEU A 10 3.78 -2.87 -7.96
N ASN A 11 3.31 -3.00 -9.21
CA ASN A 11 2.56 -4.18 -9.66
C ASN A 11 3.42 -5.45 -9.61
N ASP A 12 4.66 -5.39 -10.08
CA ASP A 12 5.63 -6.49 -10.02
C ASP A 12 5.88 -6.92 -8.57
N CYS A 13 6.06 -5.96 -7.66
CA CYS A 13 6.21 -6.24 -6.23
C CYS A 13 4.99 -7.01 -5.67
N LEU A 14 3.77 -6.56 -5.96
CA LEU A 14 2.56 -7.24 -5.49
C LEU A 14 2.47 -8.66 -6.05
N HIS A 15 2.74 -8.84 -7.34
CA HIS A 15 2.75 -10.17 -7.96
C HIS A 15 3.78 -11.09 -7.30
N GLU A 16 4.98 -10.60 -7.03
CA GLU A 16 6.06 -11.37 -6.41
C GLU A 16 5.70 -11.74 -4.95
N GLU A 17 5.32 -10.78 -4.11
CA GLU A 17 5.00 -11.04 -2.70
C GLU A 17 3.75 -11.91 -2.53
N MET A 18 2.70 -11.71 -3.35
CA MET A 18 1.51 -12.57 -3.32
C MET A 18 1.78 -13.99 -3.82
N THR A 19 2.76 -14.17 -4.72
CA THR A 19 3.20 -15.50 -5.17
C THR A 19 3.99 -16.22 -4.08
N ASN A 20 4.85 -15.49 -3.37
CA ASN A 20 5.78 -16.06 -2.39
C ASN A 20 5.14 -16.31 -1.02
N ASP A 21 4.09 -15.57 -0.66
CA ASP A 21 3.42 -15.71 0.63
C ASP A 21 1.90 -15.75 0.47
N GLU A 22 1.30 -16.90 0.78
CA GLU A 22 -0.14 -17.12 0.70
C GLU A 22 -0.95 -16.22 1.66
N ARG A 23 -0.28 -15.64 2.67
CA ARG A 23 -0.89 -14.73 3.64
C ARG A 23 -1.09 -13.31 3.08
N VAL A 24 -0.39 -12.94 2.02
CA VAL A 24 -0.43 -11.57 1.47
C VAL A 24 -1.64 -11.40 0.57
N PHE A 25 -2.54 -10.47 0.82
CA PHE A 25 -3.70 -10.27 -0.07
C PHE A 25 -4.00 -8.79 -0.23
N VAL A 26 -4.66 -8.43 -1.33
CA VAL A 26 -5.00 -7.04 -1.65
C VAL A 26 -6.48 -6.81 -1.39
N LEU A 27 -6.80 -5.68 -0.77
CA LEU A 27 -8.18 -5.24 -0.54
C LEU A 27 -8.30 -3.73 -0.72
N GLY A 28 -9.41 -3.29 -1.28
CA GLY A 28 -9.69 -1.86 -1.47
C GLY A 28 -10.82 -1.64 -2.47
N GLU A 29 -11.11 -0.38 -2.72
CA GLU A 29 -12.09 0.01 -3.74
C GLU A 29 -11.50 -0.17 -5.13
N ASP A 30 -12.20 -0.91 -6.01
CA ASP A 30 -11.85 -1.10 -7.42
C ASP A 30 -10.51 -1.82 -7.68
N VAL A 31 -9.89 -2.43 -6.67
CA VAL A 31 -8.59 -3.12 -6.80
C VAL A 31 -8.66 -4.41 -7.60
N GLY A 32 -9.84 -5.05 -7.66
CA GLY A 32 -10.10 -6.31 -8.35
C GLY A 32 -10.50 -6.11 -9.79
N ILE A 33 -11.82 -6.12 -10.08
CA ILE A 33 -12.35 -6.16 -11.46
C ILE A 33 -11.86 -4.96 -12.29
N TYR A 34 -11.84 -3.77 -11.67
CA TYR A 34 -11.38 -2.55 -12.32
C TYR A 34 -9.85 -2.42 -12.38
N ASN A 35 -9.11 -3.36 -11.78
CA ASN A 35 -7.65 -3.41 -11.78
C ASN A 35 -6.98 -2.17 -11.15
N GLY A 36 -7.67 -1.51 -10.23
CA GLY A 36 -7.24 -0.29 -9.53
C GLY A 36 -7.31 0.96 -10.40
N ALA A 37 -7.68 2.09 -9.81
CA ALA A 37 -7.83 3.37 -10.51
C ALA A 37 -6.54 3.79 -11.25
N PHE A 38 -5.39 3.42 -10.70
CA PHE A 38 -4.07 3.73 -11.26
C PHE A 38 -3.39 2.55 -11.97
N ARG A 39 -4.09 1.41 -12.13
CA ARG A 39 -3.56 0.16 -12.71
C ARG A 39 -2.42 -0.51 -11.95
N VAL A 40 -2.27 -0.19 -10.66
CA VAL A 40 -1.22 -0.80 -9.82
C VAL A 40 -1.57 -2.26 -9.48
N THR A 41 -2.85 -2.63 -9.42
CA THR A 41 -3.30 -3.99 -9.11
C THR A 41 -3.66 -4.81 -10.36
N ALA A 42 -3.25 -4.35 -11.53
CA ALA A 42 -3.57 -4.98 -12.80
C ALA A 42 -3.11 -6.45 -12.86
N GLY A 43 -3.99 -7.36 -13.29
CA GLY A 43 -3.68 -8.77 -13.46
C GLY A 43 -3.68 -9.61 -12.17
N LEU A 44 -3.84 -8.98 -11.00
CA LEU A 44 -3.80 -9.70 -9.72
C LEU A 44 -5.03 -10.58 -9.54
N LEU A 45 -6.22 -10.07 -9.89
CA LEU A 45 -7.47 -10.82 -9.74
C LEU A 45 -7.47 -12.06 -10.66
N GLU A 46 -6.99 -11.91 -11.89
CA GLU A 46 -6.91 -12.99 -12.87
C GLU A 46 -5.94 -14.10 -12.42
N LYS A 47 -4.85 -13.73 -11.74
CA LYS A 47 -3.83 -14.67 -11.27
C LYS A 47 -4.18 -15.33 -9.94
N PHE A 48 -4.66 -14.57 -8.96
CA PHE A 48 -4.82 -15.03 -7.58
C PHE A 48 -6.28 -15.29 -7.18
N GLY A 49 -7.23 -14.83 -7.99
CA GLY A 49 -8.66 -15.02 -7.76
C GLY A 49 -9.23 -14.14 -6.64
N THR A 50 -10.55 -14.23 -6.48
CA THR A 50 -11.32 -13.44 -5.50
C THR A 50 -11.03 -13.82 -4.06
N SER A 51 -10.30 -14.90 -3.79
CA SER A 51 -9.85 -15.26 -2.44
C SER A 51 -8.69 -14.37 -1.96
N ARG A 52 -7.97 -13.70 -2.87
CA ARG A 52 -6.74 -12.93 -2.55
C ARG A 52 -6.75 -11.50 -3.09
N VAL A 53 -7.76 -11.11 -3.86
CA VAL A 53 -7.99 -9.74 -4.33
C VAL A 53 -9.44 -9.36 -4.09
N TRP A 54 -9.68 -8.49 -3.12
CA TRP A 54 -11.02 -8.16 -2.61
C TRP A 54 -11.41 -6.74 -2.99
N ASP A 55 -12.39 -6.60 -3.89
CA ASP A 55 -13.13 -5.36 -4.04
C ASP A 55 -13.99 -5.14 -2.78
N THR A 56 -13.83 -4.00 -2.12
CA THR A 56 -14.52 -3.67 -0.87
C THR A 56 -15.66 -2.68 -1.10
N PRO A 57 -16.64 -2.59 -0.17
CA PRO A 57 -17.54 -1.44 -0.12
C PRO A 57 -16.75 -0.13 0.03
N LEU A 58 -17.38 0.98 -0.38
CA LEU A 58 -16.83 2.34 -0.23
C LEU A 58 -16.88 2.75 1.26
N SER A 59 -15.86 2.32 2.01
CA SER A 59 -15.71 2.60 3.44
C SER A 59 -14.28 2.32 3.88
N GLU A 60 -13.49 3.39 4.00
CA GLU A 60 -12.08 3.34 4.37
C GLU A 60 -11.90 2.74 5.76
N SER A 61 -12.83 3.02 6.69
CA SER A 61 -12.84 2.41 8.02
C SER A 61 -13.05 0.89 7.99
N ALA A 62 -13.86 0.38 7.04
CA ALA A 62 -14.07 -1.05 6.88
C ALA A 62 -12.84 -1.71 6.23
N ILE A 63 -12.24 -1.07 5.22
CA ILE A 63 -11.01 -1.55 4.57
C ILE A 63 -9.90 -1.71 5.62
N ILE A 64 -9.63 -0.65 6.37
CA ILE A 64 -8.54 -0.65 7.37
C ILE A 64 -8.90 -1.57 8.55
N GLY A 65 -10.14 -1.57 9.02
CA GLY A 65 -10.59 -2.45 10.10
C GLY A 65 -10.46 -3.93 9.74
N ASN A 66 -10.84 -4.32 8.51
CA ASN A 66 -10.67 -5.68 8.02
C ASN A 66 -9.19 -6.05 7.88
N ALA A 67 -8.35 -5.13 7.41
CA ALA A 67 -6.91 -5.35 7.33
C ALA A 67 -6.29 -5.56 8.73
N ILE A 68 -6.68 -4.77 9.73
CA ILE A 68 -6.24 -4.98 11.12
C ILE A 68 -6.66 -6.37 11.62
N GLY A 69 -7.94 -6.74 11.44
CA GLY A 69 -8.45 -8.04 11.88
C GLY A 69 -7.74 -9.21 11.20
N ALA A 70 -7.50 -9.12 9.90
CA ALA A 70 -6.77 -10.14 9.14
C ALA A 70 -5.31 -10.23 9.56
N ALA A 71 -4.64 -9.10 9.81
CA ALA A 71 -3.27 -9.07 10.32
C ALA A 71 -3.15 -9.78 11.68
N LEU A 72 -4.10 -9.54 12.59
CA LEU A 72 -4.17 -10.22 13.89
C LEU A 72 -4.47 -11.72 13.77
N TYR A 73 -5.18 -12.13 12.71
CA TYR A 73 -5.40 -13.54 12.40
C TYR A 73 -4.15 -14.23 11.82
N GLY A 74 -3.10 -13.47 11.49
CA GLY A 74 -1.85 -13.98 10.91
C GLY A 74 -1.73 -13.78 9.40
N MET A 75 -2.62 -13.00 8.78
CA MET A 75 -2.51 -12.60 7.37
C MET A 75 -1.60 -11.38 7.20
N ARG A 76 -1.32 -10.99 5.95
CA ARG A 76 -0.50 -9.82 5.60
C ARG A 76 -1.22 -8.92 4.59
N PRO A 77 -2.29 -8.22 5.00
CA PRO A 77 -3.09 -7.42 4.07
C PRO A 77 -2.34 -6.21 3.51
N VAL A 78 -2.53 -5.98 2.22
CA VAL A 78 -2.12 -4.78 1.49
C VAL A 78 -3.39 -4.02 1.10
N ALA A 79 -3.79 -3.11 1.97
CA ALA A 79 -4.97 -2.26 1.78
C ALA A 79 -4.64 -1.10 0.82
N GLU A 80 -5.54 -0.78 -0.10
CA GLU A 80 -5.44 0.41 -0.95
C GLU A 80 -6.57 1.40 -0.59
N MET A 81 -6.20 2.65 -0.31
CA MET A 81 -7.15 3.76 -0.42
C MET A 81 -7.09 4.29 -1.86
N GLN A 82 -8.23 4.58 -2.48
CA GLN A 82 -8.22 5.05 -3.87
C GLN A 82 -7.45 6.38 -4.03
N PHE A 83 -7.59 7.28 -3.04
CA PHE A 83 -6.75 8.48 -2.87
C PHE A 83 -6.46 8.71 -1.39
N ALA A 84 -5.25 9.20 -1.09
CA ALA A 84 -4.84 9.52 0.28
C ALA A 84 -5.77 10.55 0.96
N ASP A 85 -6.41 11.42 0.18
CA ASP A 85 -7.37 12.42 0.66
C ASP A 85 -8.53 11.82 1.48
N PHE A 86 -8.92 10.58 1.20
CA PHE A 86 -10.05 9.90 1.85
C PHE A 86 -9.67 9.06 3.08
N VAL A 87 -8.37 8.93 3.37
CA VAL A 87 -7.89 8.22 4.57
C VAL A 87 -8.45 8.82 5.88
N ALA A 88 -8.94 10.06 5.83
CA ALA A 88 -9.65 10.72 6.93
C ALA A 88 -10.81 9.86 7.47
N CYS A 89 -11.55 9.17 6.60
CA CYS A 89 -12.66 8.29 6.99
C CYS A 89 -12.19 7.03 7.75
N GLY A 90 -10.94 6.62 7.54
CA GLY A 90 -10.28 5.51 8.22
C GLY A 90 -9.39 5.91 9.40
N PHE A 91 -9.33 7.21 9.74
CA PHE A 91 -8.33 7.76 10.65
C PHE A 91 -8.30 7.09 12.02
N ASN A 92 -9.47 6.86 12.63
CA ASN A 92 -9.56 6.20 13.94
C ASN A 92 -9.00 4.77 13.90
N GLN A 93 -9.19 4.03 12.80
CA GLN A 93 -8.66 2.67 12.68
C GLN A 93 -7.14 2.66 12.63
N LEU A 94 -6.52 3.65 11.96
CA LEU A 94 -5.07 3.75 11.92
C LEU A 94 -4.50 4.19 13.28
N VAL A 95 -4.97 5.33 13.80
CA VAL A 95 -4.34 6.00 14.93
C VAL A 95 -4.65 5.33 16.26
N ASN A 96 -5.91 4.97 16.51
CA ASN A 96 -6.31 4.42 17.80
C ASN A 96 -6.28 2.89 17.85
N ASN A 97 -6.27 2.21 16.70
CA ASN A 97 -6.23 0.74 16.65
C ASN A 97 -4.88 0.25 16.11
N ALA A 98 -4.65 0.28 14.79
CA ALA A 98 -3.45 -0.32 14.17
C ALA A 98 -2.15 0.10 14.89
N ALA A 99 -1.96 1.40 15.10
CA ALA A 99 -0.77 1.95 15.74
C ALA A 99 -0.56 1.49 17.19
N THR A 100 -1.64 1.27 17.94
CA THR A 100 -1.55 1.08 19.40
C THR A 100 -1.75 -0.35 19.85
N ILE A 101 -2.24 -1.26 18.99
CA ILE A 101 -2.53 -2.65 19.37
C ILE A 101 -1.29 -3.34 19.96
N HIS A 102 -0.12 -3.20 19.33
CA HIS A 102 1.10 -3.82 19.84
C HIS A 102 1.43 -3.32 21.25
N TYR A 103 1.36 -2.00 21.47
CA TYR A 103 1.61 -1.42 22.78
C TYR A 103 0.56 -1.81 23.83
N ARG A 104 -0.71 -1.93 23.43
CA ARG A 104 -1.83 -2.23 24.33
C ARG A 104 -1.87 -3.70 24.73
N TRP A 105 -1.58 -4.62 23.80
CA TRP A 105 -1.87 -6.04 23.95
C TRP A 105 -0.72 -6.97 23.59
N GLY A 106 0.31 -6.51 22.87
CA GLY A 106 1.48 -7.30 22.47
C GLY A 106 1.52 -7.87 21.04
N PRO A 107 0.40 -8.15 20.33
CA PRO A 107 0.45 -8.65 18.96
C PRO A 107 1.12 -7.70 17.97
N GLU A 108 1.76 -8.28 16.96
CA GLU A 108 2.18 -7.58 15.75
C GLU A 108 0.94 -7.24 14.89
N VAL A 109 1.02 -6.19 14.06
CA VAL A 109 -0.04 -5.81 13.11
C VAL A 109 0.58 -5.67 11.72
N PRO A 110 1.00 -6.79 11.08
CA PRO A 110 1.67 -6.77 9.78
C PRO A 110 0.68 -6.41 8.67
N MET A 111 0.58 -5.13 8.34
CA MET A 111 -0.28 -4.62 7.28
C MET A 111 0.35 -3.42 6.57
N THR A 112 0.05 -3.29 5.28
CA THR A 112 0.45 -2.13 4.49
C THR A 112 -0.78 -1.39 3.99
N VAL A 113 -0.82 -0.07 4.16
CA VAL A 113 -1.89 0.79 3.61
C VAL A 113 -1.29 1.70 2.56
N ARG A 114 -1.63 1.45 1.30
CA ARG A 114 -1.18 2.20 0.14
C ARG A 114 -2.06 3.41 -0.11
N LEU A 115 -1.42 4.55 -0.33
CA LEU A 115 -2.05 5.86 -0.34
C LEU A 115 -1.55 6.67 -1.55
N PRO A 116 -2.27 6.66 -2.69
CA PRO A 116 -2.00 7.56 -3.81
C PRO A 116 -2.13 9.02 -3.34
N TRP A 117 -0.99 9.70 -3.22
CA TRP A 117 -0.79 10.94 -2.48
C TRP A 117 -0.16 12.03 -3.38
N GLY A 118 -0.10 13.29 -2.93
CA GLY A 118 0.64 14.37 -3.61
C GLY A 118 -0.11 15.09 -4.74
N GLY A 119 0.36 16.30 -5.08
CA GLY A 119 -0.26 17.19 -6.08
C GLY A 119 0.28 17.01 -7.51
N GLY A 120 0.23 18.09 -8.31
CA GLY A 120 0.84 18.13 -9.65
C GLY A 120 0.00 17.55 -10.80
N VAL A 121 -1.20 17.04 -10.51
CA VAL A 121 -2.06 16.32 -11.48
C VAL A 121 -3.42 16.98 -11.72
N SER A 122 -3.57 18.27 -11.37
CA SER A 122 -4.85 19.00 -11.47
C SER A 122 -6.02 18.34 -10.73
N GLY A 123 -5.75 17.64 -9.63
CA GLY A 123 -6.74 16.86 -8.88
C GLY A 123 -7.69 17.65 -7.97
N GLY A 124 -7.48 18.95 -7.82
CA GLY A 124 -8.31 19.80 -6.97
C GLY A 124 -8.28 19.40 -5.49
N PRO A 125 -9.32 19.74 -4.71
CA PRO A 125 -9.30 19.68 -3.25
C PRO A 125 -9.48 18.28 -2.65
N PHE A 126 -9.73 17.24 -3.45
CA PHE A 126 -9.94 15.85 -2.96
C PHE A 126 -9.07 14.81 -3.68
N HIS A 127 -8.13 15.24 -4.52
CA HIS A 127 -7.21 14.34 -5.21
C HIS A 127 -5.80 14.94 -5.29
N SER A 128 -5.36 15.72 -4.29
CA SER A 128 -4.06 16.40 -4.36
C SER A 128 -3.41 16.66 -3.00
N LYS A 129 -4.06 16.28 -1.89
CA LYS A 129 -3.57 16.66 -0.56
C LYS A 129 -2.31 15.89 -0.17
N CYS A 130 -1.55 16.54 0.73
CA CYS A 130 -0.46 15.92 1.45
C CYS A 130 -0.81 15.77 2.94
N MET A 131 -1.02 14.52 3.38
CA MET A 131 -1.67 14.19 4.67
C MET A 131 -0.76 13.46 5.67
N GLU A 132 0.50 13.24 5.31
CA GLU A 132 1.52 12.58 6.14
C GLU A 132 1.66 13.24 7.52
N ALA A 133 1.50 14.57 7.59
CA ALA A 133 1.59 15.33 8.83
C ALA A 133 0.55 14.91 9.88
N TRP A 134 -0.59 14.34 9.47
CA TRP A 134 -1.60 13.84 10.39
C TRP A 134 -1.12 12.62 11.18
N PHE A 135 -0.23 11.82 10.59
CA PHE A 135 0.23 10.55 11.13
C PHE A 135 1.64 10.61 11.69
N LEU A 136 2.45 11.63 11.35
CA LEU A 136 3.83 11.78 11.87
C LEU A 136 3.92 11.73 13.40
N ASN A 137 2.89 12.21 14.10
CA ASN A 137 2.81 12.21 15.56
C ASN A 137 2.04 11.02 16.14
N THR A 138 1.95 9.91 15.40
CA THR A 138 1.27 8.67 15.82
C THR A 138 2.30 7.55 16.03
N PRO A 139 2.80 7.33 17.27
CA PRO A 139 3.71 6.24 17.57
C PRO A 139 3.09 4.87 17.21
N GLY A 140 3.90 4.00 16.62
CA GLY A 140 3.47 2.66 16.19
C GLY A 140 3.04 2.56 14.73
N LEU A 141 2.92 3.68 14.00
CA LEU A 141 2.83 3.68 12.54
C LEU A 141 4.20 3.94 11.91
N LYS A 142 4.59 3.12 10.95
CA LYS A 142 5.67 3.45 10.03
C LYS A 142 5.11 4.14 8.79
N MET A 143 5.92 5.00 8.17
CA MET A 143 5.56 5.66 6.92
C MET A 143 6.73 5.69 5.96
N VAL A 144 6.45 5.43 4.69
CA VAL A 144 7.45 5.47 3.62
C VAL A 144 6.88 6.16 2.38
N CYS A 145 7.73 6.88 1.65
CA CYS A 145 7.35 7.64 0.46
C CYS A 145 8.40 7.41 -0.64
N PRO A 146 8.23 6.40 -1.52
CA PRO A 146 9.11 6.19 -2.67
C PRO A 146 9.14 7.38 -3.63
N SER A 147 10.27 7.54 -4.35
CA SER A 147 10.43 8.59 -5.37
C SER A 147 10.87 8.06 -6.74
N THR A 148 11.35 6.82 -6.81
CA THR A 148 11.75 6.13 -8.05
C THR A 148 11.11 4.74 -8.14
N PRO A 149 11.08 4.09 -9.33
CA PRO A 149 10.59 2.70 -9.45
C PRO A 149 11.31 1.67 -8.56
N CYS A 150 12.61 1.81 -8.34
CA CYS A 150 13.45 0.97 -7.50
C CYS A 150 13.10 1.15 -6.02
N ASP A 151 12.99 2.41 -5.57
CA ASP A 151 12.44 2.73 -4.25
C ASP A 151 11.04 2.13 -4.11
N ALA A 152 10.19 2.27 -5.14
CA ALA A 152 8.81 1.81 -5.09
C ALA A 152 8.74 0.30 -4.85
N LYS A 153 9.46 -0.50 -5.64
CA LYS A 153 9.51 -1.95 -5.45
C LYS A 153 10.12 -2.33 -4.09
N GLY A 154 11.30 -1.79 -3.78
CA GLY A 154 12.06 -2.17 -2.59
C GLY A 154 11.39 -1.77 -1.28
N LEU A 155 10.83 -0.56 -1.20
CA LEU A 155 10.10 -0.09 -0.03
C LEU A 155 8.75 -0.80 0.12
N LEU A 156 8.05 -1.10 -0.99
CA LEU A 156 6.75 -1.80 -0.89
C LEU A 156 6.96 -3.22 -0.38
N ARG A 157 7.99 -3.92 -0.87
CA ARG A 157 8.38 -5.22 -0.35
C ARG A 157 8.73 -5.15 1.14
N ALA A 158 9.56 -4.20 1.53
CA ALA A 158 9.92 -4.01 2.93
C ALA A 158 8.67 -3.76 3.80
N ALA A 159 7.75 -2.90 3.33
CA ALA A 159 6.49 -2.62 4.02
C ALA A 159 5.58 -3.85 4.15
N ILE A 160 5.47 -4.66 3.08
CA ILE A 160 4.68 -5.89 3.09
C ILE A 160 5.29 -6.93 4.02
N ARG A 161 6.61 -6.96 4.20
CA ARG A 161 7.35 -7.89 5.08
C ARG A 161 7.51 -7.40 6.52
N ASP A 162 7.21 -6.13 6.81
CA ASP A 162 7.29 -5.55 8.15
C ASP A 162 6.22 -6.09 9.11
N ARG A 163 6.54 -6.16 10.39
CA ARG A 163 5.65 -6.65 11.45
C ARG A 163 4.75 -5.53 12.00
N ASN A 164 5.03 -4.29 11.64
CA ASN A 164 4.29 -3.10 12.04
C ASN A 164 3.30 -2.67 10.94
N PRO A 165 2.28 -1.88 11.28
CA PRO A 165 1.45 -1.22 10.29
C PRO A 165 2.25 -0.12 9.56
N VAL A 166 2.27 -0.18 8.23
CA VAL A 166 3.02 0.76 7.38
C VAL A 166 2.07 1.54 6.47
N LEU A 167 2.14 2.88 6.51
CA LEU A 167 1.53 3.74 5.49
C LEU A 167 2.51 3.93 4.34
N TYR A 168 2.07 3.61 3.14
CA TYR A 168 2.88 3.60 1.94
C TYR A 168 2.38 4.69 0.98
N LEU A 169 3.07 5.83 0.94
CA LEU A 169 2.63 7.04 0.23
C LEU A 169 3.16 7.07 -1.21
N GLU A 170 2.26 6.94 -2.18
CA GLU A 170 2.59 6.84 -3.60
C GLU A 170 2.34 8.19 -4.29
N HIS A 171 3.38 8.97 -4.59
CA HIS A 171 3.17 10.27 -5.24
C HIS A 171 2.64 10.08 -6.68
N LYS A 172 1.35 10.36 -6.89
CA LYS A 172 0.64 9.99 -8.13
C LYS A 172 1.16 10.66 -9.41
N ASN A 173 1.76 11.85 -9.30
CA ASN A 173 2.42 12.49 -10.44
C ASN A 173 3.62 11.68 -10.97
N LEU A 174 4.24 10.84 -10.14
CA LEU A 174 5.43 10.05 -10.50
C LEU A 174 5.07 8.70 -11.11
N TYR A 175 3.83 8.24 -10.99
CA TYR A 175 3.40 6.89 -11.40
C TYR A 175 3.86 6.46 -12.80
N ARG A 176 3.82 7.40 -13.76
CA ARG A 176 4.13 7.18 -15.17
C ARG A 176 5.08 8.22 -15.73
N ASP A 177 5.78 8.96 -14.87
CA ASP A 177 6.72 9.97 -15.33
C ASP A 177 7.86 9.28 -16.12
N PRO A 178 8.03 9.59 -17.41
CA PRO A 178 9.05 8.94 -18.24
C PRO A 178 10.47 9.29 -17.82
N SER A 179 10.69 10.42 -17.12
CA SER A 179 12.01 10.89 -16.72
C SER A 179 12.65 10.09 -15.58
N ILE A 180 11.84 9.34 -14.82
CA ILE A 180 12.29 8.53 -13.68
C ILE A 180 12.24 7.04 -13.96
N LYS A 181 11.95 6.61 -15.20
CA LYS A 181 11.97 5.20 -15.55
C LYS A 181 13.36 4.64 -15.32
N GLU A 182 13.45 3.47 -14.70
CA GLU A 182 14.71 2.83 -14.41
C GLU A 182 14.61 1.31 -14.51
N GLU A 183 15.77 0.66 -14.64
CA GLU A 183 15.87 -0.79 -14.50
C GLU A 183 15.77 -1.16 -13.03
N VAL A 184 14.79 -1.98 -12.68
CA VAL A 184 14.56 -2.42 -11.30
C VAL A 184 15.02 -3.87 -11.13
N SER A 185 15.60 -4.19 -9.98
CA SER A 185 16.07 -5.54 -9.67
C SER A 185 14.93 -6.59 -9.73
N ASN A 186 15.23 -7.74 -10.31
CA ASN A 186 14.38 -8.93 -10.27
C ASN A 186 14.73 -9.88 -9.10
N ASP A 187 15.69 -9.49 -8.27
CA ASP A 187 16.02 -10.25 -7.06
C ASP A 187 14.81 -10.23 -6.10
N ALA A 188 14.35 -11.42 -5.70
CA ALA A 188 13.23 -11.60 -4.78
C ALA A 188 13.53 -11.06 -3.36
N ASP A 189 14.81 -10.88 -3.03
CA ASP A 189 15.25 -10.36 -1.74
C ASP A 189 15.69 -8.89 -1.80
N PHE A 190 15.60 -8.25 -2.97
CA PHE A 190 15.86 -6.81 -3.06
C PHE A 190 14.85 -6.01 -2.24
N VAL A 191 15.31 -5.38 -1.16
CA VAL A 191 14.53 -4.51 -0.28
C VAL A 191 15.24 -3.17 -0.09
N VAL A 192 14.46 -2.13 0.18
CA VAL A 192 14.97 -0.87 0.75
C VAL A 192 14.52 -0.85 2.20
N GLU A 193 15.45 -0.78 3.15
CA GLU A 193 15.16 -0.93 4.59
C GLU A 193 14.29 0.20 5.13
N ILE A 194 13.37 -0.14 6.05
CA ILE A 194 12.40 0.81 6.64
C ILE A 194 12.50 0.90 8.17
N GLY A 195 13.70 0.67 8.69
CA GLY A 195 14.07 0.76 10.11
C GLY A 195 13.68 -0.44 10.96
#